data_AF-A0A924T7T9-F1
#
_entry.id   AF-A0A924T7T9-F1
#
_cell.length_a   1.000
_cell.length_b   1.000
_cell.length_c   1.000
_cell.angle_alpha   90.00
_cell.angle_beta   90.00
_cell.angle_gamma   90.00
#
_symmetry.space_group_name_H-M   'P 1'
#
loop_
_entity.id
_entity.type
_entity.pdbx_description
1 polymer ?
#
loop_
_entity_poly.entity_id
_entity_poly.type
_entity_poly.pdbx_seq_one_letter_code
_entity_poly.pdbx_strand_id
1 'polypeptide(L)'
;MSTFSFSRLLLVARKELLDLLRDRKSIFWALFTVVISGPLVVGLLYFVGKTVSDRIEKVTAPIVNAQFAPDLVRFLERRGVKINADPADYEARVKSGDLDAVLVIDPSYAESLGSGRPAKITLVTLSSRDGSAPIVGRLTRELRVYAEMIGNERMILRGIAPAVARPLLVEELDLATVEQRSARLLQVMSFYALFAG
;
A
#
# COMPACT_ATOMS: atom_id res chain seq x y z
N MET A 1 -14.94 -25.11 53.66
CA MET A 1 -14.90 -24.77 52.23
C MET A 1 -16.26 -25.10 51.63
N SER A 2 -17.06 -24.09 51.28
CA SER A 2 -18.39 -24.30 50.71
C SER A 2 -18.28 -24.88 49.30
N THR A 3 -18.93 -26.02 49.09
CA THR A 3 -19.05 -26.67 47.79
C THR A 3 -19.94 -25.80 46.88
N PHE A 4 -19.34 -25.15 45.88
CA PHE A 4 -20.08 -24.49 44.81
C PHE A 4 -20.92 -25.54 44.07
N SER A 5 -22.24 -25.46 44.21
CA SER A 5 -23.17 -26.37 43.52
C SER A 5 -23.46 -25.84 42.11
N PHE A 6 -23.12 -26.62 41.09
CA PHE A 6 -23.34 -26.31 39.67
C PHE A 6 -24.79 -25.91 39.38
N SER A 7 -25.76 -26.55 40.06
CA SER A 7 -27.19 -26.25 39.95
C SER A 7 -27.54 -24.83 40.41
N ARG A 8 -26.87 -24.30 41.44
CA ARG A 8 -27.07 -22.92 41.90
C ARG A 8 -26.47 -21.92 40.93
N LEU A 9 -25.31 -22.23 40.37
CA LEU A 9 -24.66 -21.41 39.34
C LEU A 9 -25.53 -21.31 38.08
N LEU A 10 -26.10 -22.43 37.63
CA LEU A 10 -27.01 -22.46 36.48
C LEU A 10 -28.32 -21.67 36.74
N LEU A 11 -28.85 -21.75 37.97
CA LEU A 11 -30.06 -21.03 38.36
C LEU A 11 -29.82 -19.50 38.35
N VAL A 12 -28.70 -19.06 38.92
CA VAL A 12 -28.30 -17.64 38.91
C VAL A 12 -28.03 -17.19 37.48
N ALA A 13 -27.27 -17.95 36.69
CA ALA A 13 -27.00 -17.62 35.29
C ALA A 13 -28.30 -17.48 34.47
N ARG A 14 -29.28 -18.36 34.67
CA ARG A 14 -30.59 -18.28 34.02
C ARG A 14 -31.36 -17.02 34.42
N LYS A 15 -31.31 -16.65 35.71
CA LYS A 15 -31.95 -15.43 36.21
C LYS A 15 -31.32 -14.19 35.57
N GLU A 16 -30.00 -14.07 35.61
CA GLU A 16 -29.27 -12.93 35.05
C GLU A 16 -29.47 -12.83 33.52
N LEU A 17 -29.48 -13.96 32.79
CA LEU A 17 -29.81 -13.99 31.36
C LEU A 17 -31.23 -13.50 31.06
N LEU A 18 -32.21 -13.90 31.87
CA LEU A 18 -33.59 -13.46 31.72
C LEU A 18 -33.75 -11.98 32.07
N ASP A 19 -33.04 -11.49 33.09
CA ASP A 19 -33.03 -10.08 33.48
C ASP A 19 -32.38 -9.22 32.38
N LEU A 20 -31.27 -9.67 31.78
CA LEU A 20 -30.67 -9.03 30.61
C LEU A 20 -31.63 -8.99 29.42
N LEU A 21 -32.31 -10.10 29.11
CA LEU A 21 -33.26 -10.19 28.00
C LEU A 21 -34.50 -9.30 28.22
N ARG A 22 -34.84 -9.01 29.48
CA ARG A 22 -35.97 -8.15 29.84
C ARG A 22 -35.61 -6.66 29.74
N ASP A 23 -34.33 -6.31 29.85
CA ASP A 23 -33.85 -4.96 29.56
C ASP A 23 -33.77 -4.70 28.05
N ARG A 24 -34.95 -4.58 27.43
CA ARG A 24 -35.12 -4.29 26.00
C ARG A 24 -34.40 -3.02 25.57
N LYS A 25 -34.22 -2.06 26.47
CA LYS A 25 -33.54 -0.80 26.18
C LYS A 25 -32.05 -1.03 26.03
N SER A 26 -31.41 -1.76 26.95
CA SER A 26 -30.00 -2.13 26.83
C SER A 26 -29.73 -2.99 25.60
N ILE A 27 -30.57 -4.01 25.36
CA ILE A 27 -30.41 -4.88 24.16
C ILE A 27 -30.55 -4.06 22.88
N PHE A 28 -31.53 -3.16 22.82
CA PHE A 28 -31.75 -2.32 21.65
C PHE A 28 -30.52 -1.45 21.39
N TRP A 29 -30.00 -0.74 22.40
CA TRP A 29 -28.82 0.11 22.22
C TRP A 29 -27.56 -0.69 21.90
N ALA A 30 -27.37 -1.86 22.50
CA ALA A 30 -26.25 -2.75 22.20
C ALA A 30 -26.29 -3.23 20.74
N LEU A 31 -27.44 -3.75 20.28
CA LEU A 31 -27.61 -4.23 18.92
C LEU A 31 -27.54 -3.08 17.90
N PHE A 32 -28.17 -1.94 18.21
CA PHE A 32 -28.14 -0.74 17.38
C PHE A 32 -26.71 -0.24 17.18
N THR A 33 -25.91 -0.23 18.26
CA THR A 33 -24.50 0.16 18.20
C THR A 33 -23.74 -0.77 17.27
N VAL A 34 -23.85 -2.10 17.41
CA VAL A 34 -23.16 -3.08 16.54
C VAL A 34 -23.58 -2.93 15.08
N VAL A 35 -24.88 -2.78 14.80
CA VAL A 35 -25.42 -2.68 13.44
C VAL A 35 -24.99 -1.39 12.73
N ILE A 36 -24.99 -0.25 13.42
CA ILE A 36 -24.57 1.03 12.82
C ILE A 36 -23.07 1.09 12.63
N SER A 37 -22.34 0.55 13.59
CA SER A 37 -20.91 0.74 13.65
C SER A 37 -20.15 -0.15 12.64
N GLY A 38 -20.72 -1.29 12.22
CA GLY A 38 -20.19 -2.09 11.10
C GLY A 38 -20.07 -1.29 9.78
N PRO A 39 -21.15 -0.74 9.22
CA PRO A 39 -21.10 0.13 8.04
C PRO A 39 -20.20 1.35 8.23
N LEU A 40 -20.14 1.94 9.44
CA LEU A 40 -19.23 3.06 9.72
C LEU A 40 -17.76 2.65 9.62
N VAL A 41 -17.38 1.51 10.18
CA VAL A 41 -15.99 0.99 10.09
C VAL A 41 -15.64 0.63 8.65
N VAL A 42 -16.54 -0.05 7.94
CA VAL A 42 -16.31 -0.39 6.51
C VAL A 42 -16.20 0.89 5.67
N GLY A 43 -17.07 1.88 5.91
CA GLY A 43 -17.01 3.18 5.26
C GLY A 43 -15.69 3.89 5.54
N LEU A 44 -15.25 3.94 6.80
CA LEU A 44 -13.98 4.53 7.20
C LEU A 44 -12.79 3.84 6.51
N LEU A 45 -12.74 2.51 6.53
CA LEU A 45 -11.69 1.73 5.86
C LEU A 45 -11.69 1.98 4.35
N TYR A 46 -12.86 2.07 3.72
CA TYR A 46 -12.99 2.41 2.31
C TYR A 46 -12.47 3.82 2.02
N PHE A 47 -12.82 4.83 2.84
CA PHE A 47 -12.33 6.20 2.70
C PHE A 47 -10.82 6.30 2.90
N VAL A 48 -10.26 5.61 3.91
CA VAL A 48 -8.82 5.56 4.15
C VAL A 48 -8.12 4.88 2.97
N GLY A 49 -8.62 3.73 2.52
CA GLY A 49 -8.09 3.00 1.36
C GLY A 49 -8.12 3.84 0.09
N LYS A 50 -9.23 4.53 -0.17
CA LYS A 50 -9.36 5.47 -1.29
C LYS A 50 -8.37 6.63 -1.19
N THR A 51 -8.21 7.23 -0.02
CA THR A 51 -7.25 8.33 0.19
C THR A 51 -5.81 7.88 -0.08
N VAL A 52 -5.45 6.68 0.37
CA VAL A 52 -4.14 6.07 0.09
C VAL A 52 -4.00 5.78 -1.41
N SER A 53 -5.01 5.20 -2.05
CA SER A 53 -5.00 4.90 -3.48
C SER A 53 -4.89 6.16 -4.33
N ASP A 54 -5.66 7.20 -4.04
CA ASP A 54 -5.63 8.48 -4.76
C ASP A 54 -4.25 9.16 -4.65
N ARG A 55 -3.60 9.05 -3.48
CA ARG A 55 -2.23 9.53 -3.27
C ARG A 55 -1.21 8.72 -4.07
N ILE A 56 -1.43 7.40 -4.20
CA ILE A 56 -0.57 6.53 -5.02
C ILE A 56 -0.80 6.77 -6.50
N GLU A 57 -2.03 6.94 -6.99
CA GLU A 57 -2.31 7.14 -8.42
C GLU A 57 -1.82 8.49 -8.92
N LYS A 58 -1.92 9.54 -8.10
CA LYS A 58 -1.47 10.90 -8.43
C LYS A 58 -0.07 11.22 -7.94
N VAL A 59 0.85 10.24 -7.94
CA VAL A 59 2.26 10.50 -7.63
C VAL A 59 2.78 11.58 -8.59
N THR A 60 3.11 12.71 -7.98
CA THR A 60 3.85 13.78 -8.64
C THR A 60 5.31 13.55 -8.28
N ALA A 61 6.10 13.14 -9.27
CA ALA A 61 7.54 12.97 -9.10
C ALA A 61 8.23 14.08 -9.87
N PRO A 62 8.57 15.20 -9.20
CA PRO A 62 9.40 16.21 -9.83
C PRO A 62 10.75 15.58 -10.21
N ILE A 63 11.21 15.92 -11.42
CA ILE A 63 12.46 15.41 -11.98
C ILE A 63 13.39 16.60 -12.18
N VAL A 64 14.52 16.58 -11.48
CA VAL A 64 15.65 17.48 -11.71
C VAL A 64 16.44 16.95 -12.90
N ASN A 65 16.90 17.84 -13.79
CA ASN A 65 17.70 17.45 -14.96
C ASN A 65 16.95 16.57 -15.98
N ALA A 66 15.63 16.76 -16.12
CA ALA A 66 14.78 16.00 -17.04
C ALA A 66 15.26 16.00 -18.50
N GLN A 67 15.97 17.06 -18.92
CA GLN A 67 16.53 17.21 -20.26
C GLN A 67 17.54 16.12 -20.64
N PHE A 68 18.20 15.49 -19.67
CA PHE A 68 19.19 14.43 -19.96
C PHE A 68 18.56 13.05 -20.15
N ALA A 69 17.29 12.86 -19.78
CA ALA A 69 16.59 11.57 -19.95
C ALA A 69 15.17 11.74 -20.52
N PRO A 70 15.02 12.29 -21.74
CA PRO A 70 13.70 12.50 -22.33
C PRO A 70 12.91 11.20 -22.52
N ASP A 71 13.58 10.07 -22.77
CA ASP A 71 12.93 8.77 -22.94
C ASP A 71 12.36 8.22 -21.63
N LEU A 72 13.07 8.44 -20.51
CA LEU A 72 12.61 8.10 -19.17
C LEU A 72 11.40 8.96 -18.77
N VAL A 73 11.46 10.26 -19.05
CA VAL A 73 10.35 11.21 -18.82
C VAL A 73 9.10 10.72 -19.54
N ARG A 74 9.18 10.45 -20.85
CA ARG A 74 8.04 9.92 -21.62
C ARG A 74 7.55 8.57 -21.09
N PHE A 75 8.45 7.69 -20.63
CA PHE A 75 8.08 6.40 -20.05
C PHE A 75 7.26 6.57 -18.76
N LEU A 76 7.71 7.44 -17.87
CA LEU A 76 7.02 7.70 -16.59
C LEU A 76 5.65 8.38 -16.81
N GLU A 77 5.54 9.31 -17.75
CA GLU A 77 4.27 9.96 -18.11
C GLU A 77 3.24 8.96 -18.64
N ARG A 78 3.66 8.04 -19.52
CA ARG A 78 2.78 6.96 -20.02
C ARG A 78 2.25 6.05 -18.91
N ARG A 79 2.95 5.97 -17.78
CA ARG A 79 2.54 5.21 -16.60
C ARG A 79 1.80 6.05 -15.55
N GLY A 80 1.37 7.25 -15.92
CA GLY A 80 0.56 8.13 -15.09
C GLY A 80 1.35 8.81 -13.96
N VAL A 81 2.67 8.92 -14.07
CA VAL A 81 3.48 9.74 -13.16
C VAL A 81 3.46 11.17 -13.69
N LYS A 82 2.98 12.13 -12.89
CA LYS A 82 3.02 13.54 -13.26
C LYS A 82 4.41 14.08 -12.98
N ILE A 83 5.04 14.63 -14.03
CA ILE A 83 6.37 15.21 -13.94
C ILE A 83 6.21 16.72 -13.78
N ASN A 84 6.67 17.24 -12.65
CA ASN A 84 6.77 18.68 -12.43
C ASN A 84 8.17 19.16 -12.79
N ALA A 85 8.25 20.39 -13.30
CA ALA A 85 9.48 21.04 -13.71
C ALA A 85 10.51 21.13 -12.58
N ASP A 86 11.79 21.16 -12.98
CA ASP A 86 13.00 21.16 -12.17
C ASP A 86 12.86 22.04 -10.91
N PRO A 87 12.55 21.43 -9.73
CA PRO A 87 12.30 22.21 -8.53
C PRO A 87 13.61 22.81 -8.02
N ALA A 88 13.68 24.14 -7.98
CA ALA A 88 14.71 24.84 -7.22
C ALA A 88 14.67 24.37 -5.75
N ASP A 89 15.85 24.25 -5.14
CA ASP A 89 16.05 23.85 -3.74
C ASP A 89 15.31 22.56 -3.33
N TYR A 90 15.31 21.56 -4.21
CA TYR A 90 14.63 20.28 -4.00
C TYR A 90 14.98 19.62 -2.66
N GLU A 91 16.23 19.71 -2.20
CA GLU A 91 16.63 19.16 -0.91
C GLU A 91 15.90 19.82 0.28
N ALA A 92 15.80 21.15 0.26
CA ALA A 92 15.10 21.89 1.32
C ALA A 92 13.60 21.57 1.30
N ARG A 93 13.01 21.42 0.11
CA ARG A 93 11.60 21.09 -0.08
C ARG A 93 11.24 19.65 0.30
N VAL A 94 12.17 18.71 0.12
CA VAL A 94 12.01 17.34 0.64
C VAL A 94 12.11 17.35 2.17
N LYS A 95 12.99 18.17 2.75
CA LYS A 95 13.12 18.32 4.21
C LYS A 95 11.90 19.02 4.84
N SER A 96 11.32 20.03 4.19
CA SER A 96 10.11 20.73 4.66
C SER A 96 8.84 19.88 4.52
N GLY A 97 8.87 18.84 3.68
CA GLY A 97 7.73 17.97 3.40
C GLY A 97 6.80 18.52 2.31
N ASP A 98 7.23 19.54 1.58
CA ASP A 98 6.54 20.07 0.39
C ASP A 98 6.62 19.09 -0.79
N LEU A 99 7.69 18.29 -0.85
CA LEU A 99 7.90 17.24 -1.84
C LEU A 99 8.10 15.89 -1.14
N ASP A 100 7.31 14.88 -1.52
CA ASP A 100 7.42 13.54 -0.93
C ASP A 100 8.64 12.76 -1.44
N ALA A 101 9.03 12.98 -2.70
CA ALA A 101 10.16 12.36 -3.37
C ALA A 101 10.60 13.21 -4.58
N VAL A 102 11.89 13.16 -4.94
CA VAL A 102 12.45 13.83 -6.11
C VAL A 102 13.38 12.87 -6.85
N LEU A 103 13.29 12.82 -8.17
CA LEU A 103 14.25 12.10 -9.02
C LEU A 103 15.29 13.08 -9.54
N VAL A 104 16.56 12.80 -9.32
CA VAL A 104 17.69 13.58 -9.82
C VAL A 104 18.44 12.75 -10.86
N ILE A 105 18.40 13.20 -12.10
CA ILE A 105 19.14 12.58 -13.20
C ILE A 105 20.55 13.17 -13.22
N ASP A 106 21.55 12.29 -13.26
CA ASP A 106 22.94 12.71 -13.41
C ASP A 106 23.17 13.28 -14.82
N PRO A 107 23.89 14.42 -15.00
CA PRO A 107 24.17 14.97 -16.32
C PRO A 107 24.86 13.99 -17.28
N SER A 108 25.62 13.02 -16.74
CA SER A 108 26.26 11.96 -17.52
C SER A 108 25.32 10.84 -17.96
N TYR A 109 24.02 10.93 -17.67
CA TYR A 109 23.02 9.87 -17.94
C TYR A 109 23.02 9.44 -19.41
N ALA A 110 22.87 10.40 -20.34
CA ALA A 110 22.76 10.11 -21.77
C ALA A 110 24.04 9.48 -22.32
N GLU A 111 25.20 10.00 -21.90
CA GLU A 111 26.51 9.48 -22.31
C GLU A 111 26.75 8.06 -21.76
N SER A 112 26.46 7.84 -20.47
CA SER A 112 26.60 6.54 -19.82
C SER A 112 25.69 5.51 -20.49
N LEU A 113 24.43 5.87 -20.75
CA LEU A 113 23.48 4.98 -21.40
C LEU A 113 23.89 4.68 -22.86
N GLY A 114 24.35 5.67 -23.62
CA GLY A 114 24.81 5.49 -25.00
C GLY A 114 26.09 4.63 -25.10
N SER A 115 27.00 4.76 -24.14
CA SER A 115 28.24 3.96 -24.06
C SER A 115 28.05 2.55 -23.47
N GLY A 116 26.81 2.15 -23.18
CA GLY A 116 26.49 0.84 -22.61
C GLY A 116 26.86 0.69 -21.13
N ARG A 117 27.22 1.78 -20.45
CA ARG A 117 27.45 1.84 -19.01
C ARG A 117 26.13 2.04 -18.25
N PRO A 118 26.07 1.71 -16.94
CA PRO A 118 24.93 2.03 -16.10
C PRO A 118 24.79 3.56 -15.95
N ALA A 119 23.59 4.09 -16.19
CA ALA A 119 23.31 5.51 -16.01
C ALA A 119 22.80 5.76 -14.58
N LYS A 120 23.31 6.82 -13.93
CA LYS A 120 22.98 7.12 -12.53
C LYS A 120 21.71 7.96 -12.42
N ILE A 121 20.81 7.54 -11.55
CA ILE A 121 19.61 8.28 -11.14
C ILE A 121 19.56 8.22 -9.62
N THR A 122 19.36 9.35 -8.96
CA THR A 122 19.24 9.44 -7.49
C THR A 122 17.78 9.71 -7.12
N LEU A 123 17.22 8.89 -6.23
CA LEU A 123 15.90 9.11 -5.65
C LEU A 123 16.09 9.77 -4.27
N VAL A 124 15.71 11.04 -4.15
CA VAL A 124 15.86 11.85 -2.94
C VAL A 124 14.55 11.84 -2.17
N THR A 125 14.58 11.33 -0.94
CA THR A 125 13.39 11.09 -0.11
C THR A 125 13.73 11.27 1.36
N LEU A 126 12.73 11.58 2.19
CA LEU A 126 12.87 11.59 3.64
C LEU A 126 12.18 10.35 4.24
N SER A 127 12.97 9.41 4.76
CA SER A 127 12.47 8.11 5.26
C SER A 127 11.65 8.19 6.54
N SER A 128 11.81 9.26 7.33
CA SER A 128 11.05 9.48 8.57
C SER A 128 9.58 9.88 8.33
N ARG A 129 9.14 9.98 7.06
CA ARG A 129 7.78 10.38 6.71
C ARG A 129 6.96 9.19 6.20
N ASP A 130 5.90 8.85 6.92
CA ASP A 130 4.97 7.78 6.56
C ASP A 130 4.34 7.95 5.16
N GLY A 131 4.16 9.21 4.72
CA GLY A 131 3.60 9.53 3.42
C GLY A 131 4.50 9.21 2.22
N SER A 132 5.82 9.12 2.41
CA SER A 132 6.79 8.94 1.33
C SER A 132 6.93 7.48 0.91
N ALA A 133 6.75 6.51 1.81
CA ALA A 133 7.03 5.10 1.53
C ALA A 133 6.25 4.50 0.33
N PRO A 134 4.93 4.75 0.16
CA PRO A 134 4.19 4.24 -1.01
C PRO A 134 4.66 4.87 -2.33
N ILE A 135 5.02 6.15 -2.30
CA ILE A 135 5.50 6.91 -3.46
C ILE A 135 6.86 6.38 -3.91
N VAL A 136 7.78 6.20 -2.96
CA VAL A 136 9.10 5.60 -3.19
C VAL A 136 8.96 4.20 -3.78
N GLY A 137 8.11 3.36 -3.19
CA GLY A 137 7.86 2.01 -3.70
C GLY A 137 7.38 2.01 -5.16
N ARG A 138 6.46 2.92 -5.52
CA ARG A 138 6.00 3.06 -6.91
C ARG A 138 7.15 3.51 -7.82
N LEU A 139 7.88 4.57 -7.49
CA LEU A 139 8.96 5.09 -8.34
C LEU A 139 10.09 4.08 -8.53
N THR A 140 10.54 3.42 -7.47
CA THR A 140 11.55 2.37 -7.55
C THR A 140 11.10 1.22 -8.45
N ARG A 141 9.82 0.82 -8.36
CA ARG A 141 9.26 -0.21 -9.26
C ARG A 141 9.26 0.25 -10.71
N GLU A 142 8.83 1.47 -11.01
CA GLU A 142 8.84 1.97 -12.40
C GLU A 142 10.25 2.09 -12.97
N LEU A 143 11.21 2.58 -12.17
CA LEU A 143 12.62 2.62 -12.56
C LEU A 143 13.19 1.23 -12.83
N ARG A 144 12.80 0.22 -12.02
CA ARG A 144 13.21 -1.17 -12.25
C ARG A 144 12.66 -1.69 -13.57
N VAL A 145 11.37 -1.48 -13.85
CA VAL A 145 10.74 -1.89 -15.12
C VAL A 145 11.43 -1.22 -16.32
N TYR A 146 11.77 0.06 -16.20
CA TYR A 146 12.49 0.78 -17.26
C TYR A 146 13.91 0.24 -17.47
N ALA A 147 14.66 0.01 -16.38
CA ALA A 147 16.00 -0.58 -16.44
C ALA A 147 15.99 -1.98 -17.06
N GLU A 148 14.97 -2.77 -16.72
CA GLU A 148 14.71 -4.09 -17.28
C GLU A 148 14.42 -4.05 -18.79
N MET A 149 13.61 -3.09 -19.25
CA MET A 149 13.30 -2.88 -20.66
C MET A 149 14.58 -2.60 -21.47
N ILE A 150 15.37 -1.60 -21.04
CA ILE A 150 16.64 -1.26 -21.70
C ILE A 150 17.63 -2.43 -21.65
N GLY A 151 17.69 -3.14 -20.51
CA GLY A 151 18.54 -4.31 -20.35
C GLY A 151 18.21 -5.40 -21.38
N ASN A 152 16.92 -5.69 -21.56
CA ASN A 152 16.45 -6.69 -22.53
C ASN A 152 16.77 -6.29 -23.97
N GLU A 153 16.54 -5.02 -24.35
CA GLU A 153 16.88 -4.50 -25.67
C GLU A 153 18.38 -4.65 -25.95
N ARG A 154 19.23 -4.30 -24.99
CA ARG A 154 20.69 -4.44 -25.11
C ARG A 154 21.15 -5.89 -25.23
N MET A 155 20.50 -6.80 -24.52
CA MET A 155 20.80 -8.23 -24.62
C MET A 155 20.47 -8.75 -26.02
N ILE A 156 19.27 -8.42 -26.53
CA ILE A 156 18.82 -8.80 -27.88
C ILE A 156 19.76 -8.27 -28.95
N LEU A 157 20.16 -6.99 -28.87
CA LEU A 157 21.10 -6.37 -29.81
C LEU A 157 22.49 -7.01 -29.78
N ARG A 158 22.85 -7.70 -28.70
CA ARG A 158 24.12 -8.43 -28.56
C ARG A 158 23.97 -9.94 -28.81
N GLY A 159 22.80 -10.40 -29.28
CA GLY A 159 22.52 -11.81 -29.51
C GLY A 159 22.42 -12.65 -28.23
N ILE A 160 22.27 -12.01 -27.07
CA ILE A 160 22.08 -12.66 -25.77
C ILE A 160 20.59 -12.81 -25.53
N ALA A 161 20.13 -14.04 -25.27
CA ALA A 161 18.74 -14.29 -24.92
C ALA A 161 18.42 -13.69 -23.53
N PRO A 162 17.38 -12.85 -23.37
CA PRO A 162 17.03 -12.25 -22.08
C PRO A 162 16.76 -13.26 -20.95
N ALA A 163 16.34 -14.47 -21.31
CA ALA A 163 16.12 -15.58 -20.37
C ALA A 163 17.36 -15.95 -19.57
N VAL A 164 18.58 -15.72 -20.09
CA VAL A 164 19.84 -15.99 -19.38
C VAL A 164 19.98 -15.13 -18.12
N ALA A 165 19.46 -13.90 -18.15
CA ALA A 165 19.47 -12.99 -17.00
C ALA A 165 18.29 -13.21 -16.04
N ARG A 166 17.27 -13.99 -16.45
CA ARG A 166 16.04 -14.22 -15.69
C ARG A 166 15.68 -15.71 -15.70
N PRO A 167 16.42 -16.54 -14.95
CA PRO A 167 16.25 -17.99 -15.00
C PRO A 167 15.00 -18.51 -14.27
N LEU A 168 14.29 -17.64 -13.54
CA LEU A 168 13.13 -18.02 -12.74
C LEU A 168 11.84 -17.52 -13.38
N LEU A 169 10.93 -18.47 -13.64
CA LEU A 169 9.53 -18.18 -13.88
C LEU A 169 8.79 -18.39 -12.55
N VAL A 170 8.32 -17.29 -11.95
CA VAL A 170 7.57 -17.34 -10.70
C VAL A 170 6.09 -17.42 -11.03
N GLU A 171 5.44 -18.52 -10.66
CA GLU A 171 3.98 -18.69 -10.74
C GLU A 171 3.40 -18.62 -9.33
N GLU A 172 2.46 -17.70 -9.11
CA GLU A 172 1.75 -17.56 -7.84
C GLU A 172 0.39 -18.25 -7.94
N LEU A 173 0.21 -19.33 -7.19
CA LEU A 173 -1.05 -20.05 -7.10
C LEU A 173 -1.75 -19.71 -5.79
N ASP A 174 -2.80 -18.90 -5.87
CA ASP A 174 -3.66 -18.61 -4.72
C ASP A 174 -4.64 -19.77 -4.48
N LEU A 175 -4.36 -20.56 -3.46
CA LEU A 175 -5.19 -21.69 -3.03
C LEU A 175 -6.30 -21.29 -2.04
N ALA A 176 -6.51 -19.99 -1.79
CA ALA A 176 -7.55 -19.54 -0.88
C ALA A 176 -8.95 -19.86 -1.43
N THR A 177 -9.65 -20.75 -0.73
CA THR A 177 -11.08 -21.00 -0.97
C THR A 177 -11.92 -19.78 -0.60
N VAL A 178 -13.09 -19.61 -1.22
CA VAL A 178 -14.01 -18.50 -0.93
C VAL A 178 -14.40 -18.51 0.55
N GLU A 179 -14.56 -19.70 1.13
CA GLU A 179 -14.84 -19.95 2.54
C GLU A 179 -13.72 -19.41 3.44
N GLN A 180 -12.44 -19.68 3.13
CA GLN A 180 -11.30 -19.17 3.91
C GLN A 180 -11.17 -17.64 3.87
N ARG A 181 -11.54 -17.01 2.74
CA ARG A 181 -11.59 -15.54 2.63
C ARG A 181 -12.72 -14.97 3.47
N SER A 182 -13.90 -15.58 3.46
CA SER A 182 -15.04 -15.17 4.30
C SER A 182 -14.80 -15.42 5.79
N ALA A 183 -14.09 -16.47 6.16
CA ALA A 183 -13.78 -16.80 7.55
C ALA A 183 -12.91 -15.72 8.21
N ARG A 184 -11.95 -15.13 7.50
CA ARG A 184 -11.16 -14.00 8.02
C ARG A 184 -12.02 -12.76 8.29
N LEU A 185 -12.95 -12.45 7.38
CA LEU A 185 -13.88 -11.33 7.58
C LEU A 185 -14.78 -11.59 8.80
N LEU A 186 -15.28 -12.82 8.94
CA LEU A 186 -16.10 -13.22 10.08
C LEU A 186 -15.31 -13.12 11.40
N GLN A 187 -14.02 -13.43 11.38
CA GLN A 187 -13.15 -13.35 12.57
C GLN A 187 -12.95 -11.90 13.02
N VAL A 188 -12.74 -10.97 12.07
CA VAL A 188 -12.69 -9.52 12.35
C VAL A 188 -14.03 -9.02 12.89
N MET A 189 -15.15 -9.47 12.32
CA MET A 189 -16.51 -9.13 12.79
C MET A 189 -16.82 -9.71 14.17
N SER A 190 -16.31 -10.90 14.49
CA SER A 190 -16.49 -11.55 15.79
C SER A 190 -15.71 -10.80 16.89
N PHE A 191 -14.47 -10.41 16.61
CA PHE A 191 -13.71 -9.50 17.48
C PHE A 191 -14.44 -8.17 17.66
N TYR A 192 -14.97 -7.61 16.58
CA TYR A 192 -15.70 -6.36 16.61
C TYR A 192 -16.93 -6.41 17.54
N ALA A 193 -17.77 -7.44 17.38
CA ALA A 193 -18.96 -7.63 18.21
C ALA A 193 -18.64 -7.82 19.70
N LEU A 194 -17.47 -8.38 20.04
CA LEU A 194 -17.03 -8.55 21.43
C LEU A 194 -16.61 -7.23 22.09
N PHE A 195 -16.00 -6.31 21.34
CA PHE A 195 -15.47 -5.04 21.87
C PHE A 195 -16.45 -3.85 21.70
N ALA A 196 -17.42 -3.97 20.80
CA ALA A 196 -18.44 -2.95 20.55
C ALA A 196 -19.70 -3.09 21.42
N GLY A 197 -19.84 -4.21 22.15
CA GLY A 197 -20.97 -4.54 23.03
C GLY A 197 -20.65 -4.37 24.51
#